data_AF-A0A1F9FVL5-F1
#
_entry.id   AF-A0A1F9FVL5-F1
#
_cell.length_a   1.000
_cell.length_b   1.000
_cell.length_c   1.000
_cell.angle_alpha   90.00
_cell.angle_beta   90.00
_cell.angle_gamma   90.00
#
_symmetry.space_group_name_H-M   'P 1'
#
loop_
_entity.id
_entity.type
_entity.pdbx_description
1 polymer ?
#
loop_
_entity_poly.entity_id
_entity_poly.type
_entity_poly.pdbx_seq_one_letter_code
_entity_poly.pdbx_strand_id
1 'polypeptide(L)'
;MKRKVIAMKGKSKKEVQEALRMAEEMDVRVELIQALIPIGMDAVKDLLHQEVRMLAGNWYQRDRLFPGAVRWGRQRSSVYLADQKIPVIAPRVRDLVANQEIPLKSLEHLQIPRSMDEGLFLKVLKGLSCRDYRECAEAVPQAFGLSSSTVSRRYIRASAKRLKEFFSRRLEGYDFVALVLDGKRFAEDEMVICVGITAQGKKVILGFVQTATENEKACSDFLRELVGRGLRYDEGILAIIDGSKGLRKSVESVMGESAVIQRCQWHKRENVVAYLPKQEQETMRRKLQAAYEQPTYESAKGSLLKIRAELKMMNLSAVKSLDEGFEETLTLHHLGLFKELGTSLKTTNLIESINAGLGQKTDKVDYWKNSEQKQRWVASALLDIEPRLRKIKGYKHLPRLKEILKNRMAEKELQKIRKAA
;
A
#
# COMPACT_ATOMS: atom_id res chain seq x y z
N MET A 1 -27.21 28.72 -41.97
CA MET A 1 -26.72 27.32 -42.09
C MET A 1 -27.37 26.48 -41.00
N LYS A 2 -28.14 25.44 -41.37
CA LYS A 2 -28.97 24.65 -40.45
C LYS A 2 -28.11 23.79 -39.52
N ARG A 3 -28.22 23.98 -38.19
CA ARG A 3 -27.63 23.10 -37.17
C ARG A 3 -28.35 21.75 -37.20
N LYS A 4 -27.71 20.70 -37.74
CA LYS A 4 -28.15 19.32 -37.57
C LYS A 4 -27.73 18.86 -36.17
N VAL A 5 -28.65 18.90 -35.22
CA VAL A 5 -28.50 18.19 -33.94
C VAL A 5 -28.55 16.70 -34.26
N ILE A 6 -27.40 16.01 -34.15
CA ILE A 6 -27.32 14.56 -34.33
C ILE A 6 -28.01 13.92 -33.12
N ALA A 7 -29.15 13.27 -33.37
CA ALA A 7 -29.88 12.53 -32.34
C ALA A 7 -29.08 11.28 -31.93
N MET A 8 -28.34 11.38 -30.82
CA MET A 8 -27.61 10.26 -30.22
C MET A 8 -28.50 9.53 -29.19
N LYS A 9 -29.57 8.87 -29.64
CA LYS A 9 -30.34 7.95 -28.79
C LYS A 9 -29.82 6.52 -28.96
N GLY A 10 -29.32 5.93 -27.86
CA GLY A 10 -29.14 4.49 -27.72
C GLY A 10 -27.89 3.84 -28.32
N LYS A 11 -26.72 4.52 -28.30
CA LYS A 11 -25.46 3.91 -28.77
C LYS A 11 -24.74 3.12 -27.66
N SER A 12 -24.17 1.97 -28.03
CA SER A 12 -23.33 1.12 -27.19
C SER A 12 -21.99 1.79 -26.84
N LYS A 13 -21.34 1.33 -25.76
CA LYS A 13 -20.02 1.81 -25.31
C LYS A 13 -18.97 1.81 -26.43
N LYS A 14 -19.06 0.86 -27.37
CA LYS A 14 -18.14 0.69 -28.50
C LYS A 14 -18.29 1.82 -29.53
N GLU A 15 -19.53 2.20 -29.84
CA GLU A 15 -19.83 3.26 -30.81
C GLU A 15 -19.49 4.65 -30.28
N VAL A 16 -19.63 4.88 -28.96
CA VAL A 16 -19.18 6.14 -28.33
C VAL A 16 -17.65 6.25 -28.36
N GLN A 17 -16.94 5.14 -28.13
CA GLN A 17 -15.48 5.10 -28.22
C GLN A 17 -14.98 5.30 -29.66
N GLU A 18 -15.73 4.80 -30.65
CA GLU A 18 -15.41 4.97 -32.06
C GLU A 18 -15.64 6.41 -32.52
N ALA A 19 -16.75 7.05 -32.12
CA ALA A 19 -17.00 8.47 -32.36
C ALA A 19 -15.94 9.39 -31.72
N LEU A 20 -15.48 9.07 -30.50
CA LEU A 20 -14.39 9.79 -29.83
C LEU A 20 -13.04 9.64 -30.56
N ARG A 21 -12.79 8.48 -31.16
CA ARG A 21 -11.56 8.21 -31.95
C ARG A 21 -11.58 8.92 -33.30
N MET A 22 -12.75 9.02 -33.93
CA MET A 22 -12.94 9.68 -35.22
C MET A 22 -12.98 11.21 -35.14
N ALA A 23 -13.21 11.79 -33.96
CA ALA A 23 -13.06 13.22 -33.75
C ALA A 23 -11.57 13.57 -33.76
N GLU A 24 -11.08 14.25 -34.79
CA GLU A 24 -9.67 14.64 -34.94
C GLU A 24 -9.36 15.95 -34.19
N GLU A 25 -10.34 16.86 -34.09
CA GLU A 25 -10.21 18.14 -33.41
C GLU A 25 -10.53 18.05 -31.91
N MET A 26 -9.73 18.73 -31.10
CA MET A 26 -9.86 18.74 -29.62
C MET A 26 -11.21 19.31 -29.18
N ASP A 27 -11.72 20.35 -29.84
CA ASP A 27 -12.99 21.00 -29.50
C ASP A 27 -14.18 20.08 -29.76
N VAL A 28 -14.16 19.34 -30.87
CA VAL A 28 -15.19 18.32 -31.19
C VAL A 28 -15.20 17.21 -30.14
N ARG A 29 -14.02 16.79 -29.64
CA ARG A 29 -13.93 15.82 -28.54
C ARG A 29 -14.51 16.37 -27.24
N VAL A 30 -14.23 17.64 -26.91
CA VAL A 30 -14.76 18.29 -25.72
C VAL A 30 -16.28 18.39 -25.79
N GLU A 31 -16.85 18.81 -26.93
CA GLU A 31 -18.30 18.86 -27.15
C GLU A 31 -18.93 17.47 -27.02
N LEU A 32 -18.29 16.44 -27.60
CA LEU A 32 -18.79 15.07 -27.51
C LEU A 32 -18.79 14.55 -26.07
N ILE A 33 -17.74 14.86 -25.30
CA ILE A 33 -17.64 14.52 -23.87
C ILE A 33 -18.74 15.22 -23.07
N GLN A 34 -18.98 16.51 -23.33
CA GLN A 34 -20.02 17.29 -22.67
C GLN A 34 -21.43 16.78 -22.99
N ALA A 35 -21.66 16.26 -24.20
CA ALA A 35 -22.94 15.69 -24.60
C ALA A 35 -23.31 14.38 -23.88
N LEU A 36 -22.34 13.67 -23.30
CA LEU A 36 -22.59 12.38 -22.61
C LEU A 36 -23.38 12.54 -21.31
N ILE A 37 -23.27 13.69 -20.62
CA ILE A 37 -23.95 13.92 -19.34
C ILE A 37 -25.46 14.07 -19.53
N PRO A 38 -25.96 14.94 -20.43
CA PRO A 38 -27.39 14.99 -20.76
C PRO A 38 -27.96 13.64 -21.22
N ILE A 39 -27.21 12.89 -22.04
CA ILE A 39 -27.62 11.55 -22.51
C ILE A 39 -27.75 10.57 -21.33
N GLY A 40 -26.80 10.57 -20.40
CA GLY A 40 -26.88 9.76 -19.19
C GLY A 40 -28.05 10.14 -18.30
N MET A 41 -28.36 11.43 -18.19
CA MET A 41 -29.51 11.94 -17.44
C MET A 41 -30.85 11.55 -18.07
N ASP A 42 -30.94 11.60 -19.41
CA ASP A 42 -32.12 11.13 -20.14
C ASP A 42 -32.32 9.62 -19.94
N ALA A 43 -31.24 8.83 -19.99
CA ALA A 43 -31.31 7.39 -19.72
C ALA A 43 -31.78 7.08 -18.29
N VAL A 44 -31.33 7.83 -17.28
CA VAL A 44 -31.84 7.71 -15.90
C VAL A 44 -33.33 8.03 -15.84
N LYS A 45 -33.75 9.10 -16.49
CA LYS A 45 -35.15 9.52 -16.52
C LYS A 45 -36.03 8.47 -17.20
N ASP A 46 -35.58 7.92 -18.31
CA ASP A 46 -36.26 6.85 -19.04
C ASP A 46 -36.37 5.58 -18.20
N LEU A 47 -35.32 5.19 -17.48
CA LEU A 47 -35.33 4.04 -16.57
C LEU A 47 -36.35 4.22 -15.44
N LEU A 48 -36.36 5.39 -14.78
CA LEU A 48 -37.33 5.71 -13.73
C LEU A 48 -38.77 5.69 -14.27
N HIS A 49 -38.99 6.24 -15.46
CA HIS A 49 -40.30 6.22 -16.10
C HIS A 49 -40.73 4.83 -16.55
N GLN A 50 -39.80 3.99 -16.98
CA GLN A 50 -40.07 2.59 -17.33
C GLN A 50 -40.50 1.81 -16.09
N GLU A 51 -39.83 1.97 -14.96
CA GLU A 51 -40.25 1.35 -13.69
C GLU A 51 -41.65 1.82 -13.26
N VAL A 52 -41.93 3.12 -13.34
CA VAL A 52 -43.28 3.66 -13.07
C VAL A 52 -44.32 3.07 -14.02
N ARG A 53 -44.00 2.86 -15.30
CA ARG A 53 -44.92 2.21 -16.25
C ARG A 53 -45.17 0.75 -15.88
N MET A 54 -44.15 0.03 -15.40
CA MET A 54 -44.33 -1.34 -14.91
C MET A 54 -45.23 -1.39 -13.66
N LEU A 55 -45.08 -0.44 -12.75
CA LEU A 55 -45.88 -0.40 -11.51
C LEU A 55 -47.31 0.12 -11.73
N ALA A 56 -47.47 1.24 -12.42
CA ALA A 56 -48.73 1.99 -12.50
C ALA A 56 -49.40 1.93 -13.90
N GLY A 57 -48.92 1.09 -14.81
CA GLY A 57 -49.41 0.96 -16.18
C GLY A 57 -49.03 2.15 -17.08
N ASN A 58 -49.39 2.11 -18.38
CA ASN A 58 -49.19 3.25 -19.27
C ASN A 58 -50.11 4.43 -18.93
N TRP A 59 -49.80 5.61 -19.46
CA TRP A 59 -50.72 6.75 -19.37
C TRP A 59 -52.05 6.38 -20.04
N TYR A 60 -53.15 6.68 -19.36
CA TYR A 60 -54.52 6.50 -19.86
C TYR A 60 -54.93 5.04 -20.19
N GLN A 61 -54.17 4.04 -19.75
CA GLN A 61 -54.52 2.62 -19.89
C GLN A 61 -54.88 2.01 -18.54
N ARG A 62 -55.89 1.13 -18.54
CA ARG A 62 -56.41 0.45 -17.32
C ARG A 62 -55.66 -0.83 -16.97
N ASP A 63 -54.72 -1.25 -17.80
CA ASP A 63 -53.96 -2.49 -17.61
C ASP A 63 -52.82 -2.24 -16.60
N ARG A 64 -52.88 -2.91 -15.44
CA ARG A 64 -51.96 -2.69 -14.31
C ARG A 64 -51.44 -4.02 -13.78
N LEU A 65 -50.11 -4.17 -13.72
CA LEU A 65 -49.47 -5.31 -13.05
C LEU A 65 -49.67 -5.28 -11.52
N PHE A 66 -49.77 -4.09 -10.92
CA PHE A 66 -50.06 -3.92 -9.49
C PHE A 66 -51.41 -3.22 -9.31
N PRO A 67 -52.47 -3.96 -8.92
CA PRO A 67 -53.76 -3.37 -8.56
C PRO A 67 -53.58 -2.33 -7.43
N GLY A 68 -54.15 -1.14 -7.59
CA GLY A 68 -54.05 -0.07 -6.58
C GLY A 68 -52.86 0.90 -6.74
N ALA A 69 -51.82 0.55 -7.50
CA ALA A 69 -50.68 1.44 -7.73
C ALA A 69 -51.01 2.59 -8.69
N VAL A 70 -50.72 3.84 -8.29
CA VAL A 70 -50.96 5.06 -9.08
C VAL A 70 -49.78 6.01 -9.06
N ARG A 71 -49.68 6.85 -10.09
CA ARG A 71 -48.71 7.96 -10.15
C ARG A 71 -49.10 9.03 -9.13
N TRP A 72 -48.18 9.39 -8.23
CA TRP A 72 -48.44 10.28 -7.08
C TRP A 72 -47.58 11.56 -7.11
N GLY A 73 -47.27 12.05 -8.32
CA GLY A 73 -46.49 13.27 -8.52
C GLY A 73 -44.99 13.02 -8.61
N ARG A 74 -44.19 14.00 -8.16
CA ARG A 74 -42.74 14.04 -8.31
C ARG A 74 -42.07 14.54 -7.03
N GLN A 75 -40.82 14.14 -6.80
CA GLN A 75 -39.99 14.60 -5.69
C GLN A 75 -38.61 15.04 -6.18
N ARG A 76 -38.00 15.99 -5.48
CA ARG A 76 -36.58 16.29 -5.63
C ARG A 76 -35.78 15.15 -5.01
N SER A 77 -34.87 14.59 -5.79
CA SER A 77 -34.00 13.51 -5.36
C SER A 77 -32.62 13.68 -6.04
N SER A 78 -31.78 12.66 -5.95
CA SER A 78 -30.45 12.67 -6.54
C SER A 78 -30.05 11.25 -6.93
N VAL A 79 -29.26 11.13 -7.99
CA VAL A 79 -28.64 9.88 -8.44
C VAL A 79 -27.14 10.04 -8.57
N TYR A 80 -26.42 8.93 -8.63
CA TYR A 80 -25.01 8.92 -9.01
C TYR A 80 -24.86 8.58 -10.49
N LEU A 81 -24.23 9.47 -11.25
CA LEU A 81 -23.64 9.17 -12.57
C LEU A 81 -22.13 9.23 -12.41
N ALA A 82 -21.45 8.10 -12.59
CA ALA A 82 -20.03 7.93 -12.28
C ALA A 82 -19.69 8.38 -10.83
N ASP A 83 -18.86 9.41 -10.65
CA ASP A 83 -18.49 9.96 -9.35
C ASP A 83 -19.37 11.13 -8.90
N GLN A 84 -20.28 11.60 -9.74
CA GLN A 84 -21.05 12.83 -9.50
C GLN A 84 -22.44 12.51 -8.95
N LYS A 85 -22.83 13.25 -7.91
CA LYS A 85 -24.19 13.20 -7.36
C LYS A 85 -25.01 14.28 -8.05
N ILE A 86 -25.92 13.88 -8.92
CA ILE A 86 -26.68 14.79 -9.78
C ILE A 86 -28.13 14.87 -9.28
N PRO A 87 -28.70 16.07 -9.11
CA PRO A 87 -30.10 16.22 -8.74
C PRO A 87 -31.00 15.70 -9.85
N VAL A 88 -32.06 14.98 -9.47
CA VAL A 88 -33.11 14.53 -10.38
C VAL A 88 -34.48 14.84 -9.80
N ILE A 89 -35.46 14.98 -10.67
CA ILE A 89 -36.86 15.00 -10.29
C ILE A 89 -37.38 13.58 -10.48
N ALA A 90 -37.47 12.82 -9.39
CA ALA A 90 -37.91 11.44 -9.43
C ALA A 90 -39.45 11.36 -9.39
N PRO A 91 -40.10 10.54 -10.23
CA PRO A 91 -41.52 10.28 -10.12
C PRO A 91 -41.84 9.47 -8.86
N ARG A 92 -43.08 9.58 -8.37
CA ARG A 92 -43.57 8.84 -7.19
C ARG A 92 -44.70 7.90 -7.58
N VAL A 93 -44.75 6.74 -6.95
CA VAL A 93 -45.84 5.77 -7.08
C VAL A 93 -46.42 5.51 -5.70
N ARG A 94 -47.74 5.52 -5.58
CA ARG A 94 -48.44 5.22 -4.33
C ARG A 94 -49.39 4.05 -4.53
N ASP A 95 -49.43 3.16 -3.57
CA ASP A 95 -50.49 2.16 -3.45
C ASP A 95 -51.69 2.80 -2.73
N LEU A 96 -52.84 2.85 -3.42
CA LEU A 96 -54.07 3.38 -2.84
C LEU A 96 -54.75 2.42 -1.87
N VAL A 97 -54.51 1.10 -1.99
CA VAL A 97 -55.10 0.08 -1.13
C VAL A 97 -54.36 0.03 0.20
N ALA A 98 -53.02 -0.03 0.14
CA ALA A 98 -52.17 0.00 1.33
C ALA A 98 -51.92 1.42 1.87
N ASN A 99 -52.36 2.45 1.15
CA ASN A 99 -52.13 3.86 1.45
C ASN A 99 -50.65 4.25 1.67
N GLN A 100 -49.72 3.55 1.01
CA GLN A 100 -48.27 3.70 1.20
C GLN A 100 -47.57 4.07 -0.11
N GLU A 101 -46.45 4.77 -0.02
CA GLU A 101 -45.57 5.02 -1.17
C GLU A 101 -44.78 3.77 -1.55
N ILE A 102 -44.75 3.44 -2.84
CA ILE A 102 -43.95 2.35 -3.39
C ILE A 102 -42.60 2.94 -3.81
N PRO A 103 -41.48 2.56 -3.16
CA PRO A 103 -40.17 3.04 -3.56
C PRO A 103 -39.78 2.50 -4.93
N LEU A 104 -39.12 3.33 -5.74
CA LEU A 104 -38.55 2.93 -7.02
C LEU A 104 -37.21 2.24 -6.78
N LYS A 105 -37.12 0.95 -7.08
CA LYS A 105 -35.88 0.18 -6.91
C LYS A 105 -34.78 0.76 -7.80
N SER A 106 -35.09 1.19 -9.02
CA SER A 106 -34.07 1.81 -9.88
C SER A 106 -33.51 3.10 -9.28
N LEU A 107 -34.33 3.90 -8.59
CA LEU A 107 -33.88 5.10 -7.88
C LEU A 107 -32.96 4.74 -6.72
N GLU A 108 -33.34 3.78 -5.88
CA GLU A 108 -32.52 3.30 -4.76
C GLU A 108 -31.16 2.78 -5.24
N HIS A 109 -31.14 2.00 -6.32
CA HIS A 109 -29.91 1.48 -6.91
C HIS A 109 -29.02 2.58 -7.50
N LEU A 110 -29.62 3.63 -8.08
CA LEU A 110 -28.89 4.79 -8.60
C LEU A 110 -28.46 5.77 -7.50
N GLN A 111 -29.07 5.72 -6.32
CA GLN A 111 -28.64 6.43 -5.13
C GLN A 111 -27.44 5.77 -4.43
N ILE A 112 -27.11 4.53 -4.80
CA ILE A 112 -25.93 3.82 -4.30
C ILE A 112 -24.77 4.01 -5.29
N PRO A 113 -23.61 4.57 -4.85
CA PRO A 113 -22.45 4.68 -5.72
C PRO A 113 -21.91 3.29 -6.08
N ARG A 114 -21.92 2.92 -7.38
CA ARG A 114 -21.39 1.64 -7.86
C ARG A 114 -19.88 1.74 -8.11
N SER A 115 -19.08 0.83 -7.53
CA SER A 115 -17.66 0.52 -7.83
C SER A 115 -16.62 1.66 -8.00
N MET A 116 -16.95 2.92 -7.70
CA MET A 116 -16.11 4.07 -8.04
C MET A 116 -15.42 4.73 -6.85
N ASP A 117 -15.56 4.18 -5.64
CA ASP A 117 -14.73 4.59 -4.50
C ASP A 117 -13.24 4.37 -4.78
N GLU A 118 -12.88 3.43 -5.65
CA GLU A 118 -11.48 3.17 -6.05
C GLU A 118 -10.87 4.31 -6.87
N GLY A 119 -11.59 4.89 -7.83
CA GLY A 119 -11.08 6.00 -8.64
C GLY A 119 -10.86 7.27 -7.83
N LEU A 120 -11.82 7.59 -6.94
CA LEU A 120 -11.70 8.67 -5.97
C LEU A 120 -10.53 8.41 -4.99
N PHE A 121 -10.48 7.20 -4.45
CA PHE A 121 -9.42 6.76 -3.54
C PHE A 121 -8.04 6.91 -4.16
N LEU A 122 -7.84 6.45 -5.39
CA LEU A 122 -6.56 6.57 -6.09
C LEU A 122 -6.18 8.03 -6.30
N LYS A 123 -7.11 8.87 -6.74
CA LYS A 123 -6.86 10.31 -6.93
C LYS A 123 -6.41 10.99 -5.63
N VAL A 124 -7.10 10.71 -4.52
CA VAL A 124 -6.71 11.23 -3.18
C VAL A 124 -5.37 10.65 -2.73
N LEU A 125 -5.16 9.34 -2.88
CA LEU A 125 -3.90 8.67 -2.52
C LEU A 125 -2.70 9.18 -3.33
N LYS A 126 -2.90 9.57 -4.60
CA LYS A 126 -1.87 10.17 -5.46
C LYS A 126 -1.66 11.66 -5.19
N GLY A 127 -2.33 12.22 -4.19
CA GLY A 127 -2.03 13.52 -3.63
C GLY A 127 -2.90 14.66 -4.14
N LEU A 128 -4.11 14.39 -4.65
CA LEU A 128 -5.17 15.39 -4.74
C LEU A 128 -5.82 15.55 -3.37
N SER A 129 -5.84 16.77 -2.83
CA SER A 129 -6.53 16.99 -1.56
C SER A 129 -8.05 16.81 -1.73
N CYS A 130 -8.79 16.58 -0.64
CA CYS A 130 -10.25 16.50 -0.71
C CYS A 130 -10.90 17.83 -1.17
N ARG A 131 -10.17 18.95 -1.06
CA ARG A 131 -10.62 20.28 -1.50
C ARG A 131 -10.34 20.46 -3.00
N ASP A 132 -9.11 20.20 -3.44
CA ASP A 132 -8.73 20.31 -4.85
C ASP A 132 -9.53 19.31 -5.70
N TYR A 133 -9.80 18.12 -5.17
CA TYR A 133 -10.67 17.15 -5.84
C TYR A 133 -12.05 17.74 -6.12
N ARG A 134 -12.63 18.42 -5.12
CA ARG A 134 -13.94 19.05 -5.24
C ARG A 134 -13.90 20.12 -6.32
N GLU A 135 -12.90 21.00 -6.30
CA GLU A 135 -12.74 22.07 -7.30
C GLU A 135 -12.57 21.48 -8.72
N CYS A 136 -11.76 20.42 -8.89
CA CYS A 136 -11.62 19.73 -10.17
C CYS A 136 -12.91 19.01 -10.62
N ALA A 137 -13.70 18.48 -9.69
CA ALA A 137 -14.97 17.81 -10.00
C ALA A 137 -16.09 18.81 -10.35
N GLU A 138 -16.04 20.03 -9.80
CA GLU A 138 -16.95 21.13 -10.10
C GLU A 138 -16.70 21.77 -11.48
N ALA A 139 -15.52 21.57 -12.08
CA ALA A 139 -15.19 22.03 -13.43
C ALA A 139 -15.97 21.31 -14.56
N VAL A 140 -16.80 20.31 -14.23
CA VAL A 140 -17.68 19.62 -15.18
C VAL A 140 -19.07 20.25 -15.13
N PRO A 141 -19.56 20.90 -16.22
CA PRO A 141 -20.89 21.52 -16.24
C PRO A 141 -21.99 20.48 -15.92
N GLN A 142 -22.94 20.85 -15.06
CA GLN A 142 -24.08 20.04 -14.58
C GLN A 142 -23.76 19.02 -13.46
N ALA A 143 -22.51 18.90 -13.04
CA ALA A 143 -22.10 18.16 -11.85
C ALA A 143 -22.30 19.02 -10.58
N PHE A 144 -23.09 18.57 -9.60
CA PHE A 144 -22.94 19.13 -8.26
C PHE A 144 -21.72 18.49 -7.59
N GLY A 145 -20.78 19.35 -7.21
CA GLY A 145 -19.51 19.00 -6.58
C GLY A 145 -19.69 18.08 -5.38
N LEU A 146 -18.92 16.99 -5.35
CA LEU A 146 -18.77 16.20 -4.14
C LEU A 146 -18.21 17.10 -3.04
N SER A 147 -18.98 17.34 -1.97
CA SER A 147 -18.43 18.05 -0.81
C SER A 147 -17.18 17.34 -0.28
N SER A 148 -16.23 18.09 0.30
CA SER A 148 -15.01 17.53 0.89
C SER A 148 -15.30 16.45 1.95
N SER A 149 -16.41 16.58 2.68
CA SER A 149 -16.87 15.58 3.66
C SER A 149 -17.42 14.31 3.00
N THR A 150 -18.05 14.40 1.82
CA THR A 150 -18.43 13.24 1.02
C THR A 150 -17.20 12.53 0.45
N VAL A 151 -16.22 13.29 -0.08
CA VAL A 151 -14.95 12.73 -0.56
C VAL A 151 -14.22 12.00 0.57
N SER A 152 -14.12 12.63 1.74
CA SER A 152 -13.48 12.05 2.92
C SER A 152 -14.16 10.74 3.36
N ARG A 153 -15.49 10.72 3.49
CA ARG A 153 -16.23 9.50 3.88
C ARG A 153 -16.01 8.34 2.90
N ARG A 154 -15.99 8.62 1.59
CA ARG A 154 -15.72 7.61 0.56
C ARG A 154 -14.28 7.12 0.61
N TYR A 155 -13.31 8.01 0.79
CA TYR A 155 -11.91 7.64 1.00
C TYR A 155 -11.74 6.76 2.24
N ILE A 156 -12.39 7.11 3.36
CA ILE A 156 -12.35 6.32 4.60
C ILE A 156 -12.86 4.90 4.35
N ARG A 157 -14.03 4.77 3.71
CA ARG A 157 -14.61 3.47 3.38
C ARG A 157 -13.68 2.63 2.50
N ALA A 158 -13.14 3.21 1.44
CA ALA A 158 -12.24 2.52 0.52
C ALA A 158 -10.93 2.09 1.20
N SER A 159 -10.30 3.01 1.92
CA SER A 159 -9.04 2.77 2.62
C SER A 159 -9.18 1.80 3.79
N ALA A 160 -10.33 1.74 4.47
CA ALA A 160 -10.62 0.73 5.48
C ALA A 160 -10.68 -0.69 4.88
N LYS A 161 -11.27 -0.84 3.68
CA LYS A 161 -11.24 -2.11 2.95
C LYS A 161 -9.81 -2.53 2.59
N ARG A 162 -8.97 -1.58 2.15
CA ARG A 162 -7.55 -1.81 1.83
C ARG A 162 -6.73 -2.20 3.05
N LEU A 163 -6.98 -1.55 4.19
CA LEU A 163 -6.36 -1.91 5.47
C LEU A 163 -6.69 -3.36 5.86
N LYS A 164 -7.98 -3.73 5.78
CA LYS A 164 -8.42 -5.10 6.06
C LYS A 164 -7.80 -6.11 5.10
N GLU A 165 -7.79 -5.81 3.80
CA GLU A 165 -7.15 -6.64 2.77
C GLU A 165 -5.66 -6.88 3.08
N PHE A 166 -4.95 -5.83 3.48
CA PHE A 166 -3.53 -5.90 3.80
C PHE A 166 -3.24 -6.81 5.00
N PHE A 167 -3.95 -6.62 6.12
CA PHE A 167 -3.74 -7.41 7.34
C PHE A 167 -4.34 -8.82 7.30
N SER A 168 -5.26 -9.12 6.37
CA SER A 168 -5.83 -10.47 6.21
C SER A 168 -5.07 -11.35 5.19
N ARG A 169 -3.99 -10.82 4.59
CA ARG A 169 -3.22 -11.55 3.57
C ARG A 169 -2.50 -12.76 4.17
N ARG A 170 -2.91 -13.93 3.71
CA ARG A 170 -2.29 -15.24 3.96
C ARG A 170 -0.86 -15.32 3.39
N LEU A 171 0.06 -15.92 4.14
CA LEU A 171 1.49 -15.98 3.84
C LEU A 171 2.00 -17.40 3.54
N GLU A 172 1.16 -18.42 3.71
CA GLU A 172 1.48 -19.84 3.58
C GLU A 172 1.98 -20.23 2.16
N GLY A 173 1.56 -19.48 1.14
CA GLY A 173 1.92 -19.71 -0.27
C GLY A 173 3.25 -19.10 -0.71
N TYR A 174 3.96 -18.40 0.18
CA TYR A 174 5.24 -17.77 -0.15
C TYR A 174 6.43 -18.61 0.35
N ASP A 175 7.55 -18.47 -0.33
CA ASP A 175 8.84 -19.10 -0.03
C ASP A 175 9.87 -18.05 0.40
N PHE A 176 9.56 -17.32 1.47
CA PHE A 176 10.44 -16.27 1.97
C PHE A 176 11.79 -16.84 2.42
N VAL A 177 12.87 -16.25 1.92
CA VAL A 177 14.26 -16.59 2.28
C VAL A 177 14.90 -15.49 3.12
N ALA A 178 14.35 -14.27 3.05
CA ALA A 178 14.79 -13.15 3.85
C ALA A 178 13.63 -12.25 4.25
N LEU A 179 13.76 -11.63 5.42
CA LEU A 179 12.93 -10.55 5.91
C LEU A 179 13.78 -9.32 6.08
N VAL A 180 13.20 -8.17 5.80
CA VAL A 180 13.83 -6.88 6.01
C VAL A 180 12.89 -6.11 6.91
N LEU A 181 13.40 -5.61 8.03
CA LEU A 181 12.65 -4.81 8.98
C LEU A 181 13.35 -3.47 9.17
N ASP A 182 12.58 -2.41 8.97
CA ASP A 182 13.09 -1.05 9.13
C ASP A 182 11.97 -0.11 9.55
N GLY A 183 12.34 0.88 10.36
CA GLY A 183 11.46 1.90 10.88
C GLY A 183 11.41 3.12 9.97
N LYS A 184 10.23 3.72 9.82
CA LYS A 184 10.08 5.06 9.26
C LYS A 184 9.46 5.96 10.32
N ARG A 185 10.14 7.05 10.69
CA ARG A 185 9.53 8.11 11.47
C ARG A 185 8.38 8.75 10.70
N PHE A 186 7.26 8.92 11.38
CA PHE A 186 5.99 9.37 10.85
C PHE A 186 5.38 10.38 11.83
N ALA A 187 5.79 11.65 11.67
CA ALA A 187 5.61 12.69 12.68
C ALA A 187 6.19 12.24 14.04
N GLU A 188 5.38 12.15 15.09
CA GLU A 188 5.79 11.74 16.43
C GLU A 188 5.83 10.21 16.63
N ASP A 189 5.34 9.43 15.66
CA ASP A 189 5.31 7.97 15.72
C ASP A 189 6.40 7.35 14.82
N GLU A 190 6.66 6.06 15.02
CA GLU A 190 7.49 5.24 14.14
C GLU A 190 6.69 4.07 13.56
N MET A 191 6.72 3.92 12.24
CA MET A 191 6.10 2.80 11.52
C MET A 191 7.19 1.80 11.15
N VAL A 192 7.22 0.65 11.82
CA VAL A 192 8.11 -0.46 11.46
C VAL A 192 7.45 -1.27 10.36
N ILE A 193 8.13 -1.41 9.22
CA ILE A 193 7.62 -2.15 8.05
C ILE A 193 8.42 -3.45 7.92
N CYS A 194 7.72 -4.56 7.66
CA CYS A 194 8.36 -5.83 7.31
C CYS A 194 8.16 -6.16 5.83
N VAL A 195 9.26 -6.42 5.12
CA VAL A 195 9.26 -6.84 3.72
C VAL A 195 9.87 -8.23 3.62
N GLY A 196 9.12 -9.17 3.06
CA GLY A 196 9.58 -10.51 2.72
C GLY A 196 10.18 -10.57 1.32
N ILE A 197 11.25 -11.34 1.17
CA ILE A 197 11.89 -11.63 -0.11
C ILE A 197 11.73 -13.12 -0.39
N THR A 198 10.98 -13.43 -1.45
CA THR A 198 10.77 -14.80 -1.97
C THR A 198 12.04 -15.38 -2.57
N ALA A 199 12.12 -16.70 -2.76
CA ALA A 199 13.29 -17.34 -3.38
C ALA A 199 13.51 -16.89 -4.84
N GLN A 200 12.48 -16.38 -5.52
CA GLN A 200 12.59 -15.79 -6.87
C GLN A 200 12.93 -14.29 -6.84
N GLY A 201 13.18 -13.72 -5.66
CA GLY A 201 13.59 -12.34 -5.42
C GLY A 201 12.48 -11.30 -5.48
N LYS A 202 11.21 -11.72 -5.56
CA LYS A 202 10.06 -10.81 -5.44
C LYS A 202 9.96 -10.30 -4.00
N LYS A 203 9.79 -8.99 -3.88
CA LYS A 203 9.54 -8.28 -2.62
C LYS A 203 8.03 -8.28 -2.34
N VAL A 204 7.65 -8.61 -1.13
CA VAL A 204 6.26 -8.62 -0.67
C VAL A 204 6.22 -7.87 0.66
N ILE A 205 5.38 -6.85 0.75
CA ILE A 205 5.23 -6.10 1.98
C ILE A 205 4.29 -6.91 2.87
N LEU A 206 4.81 -7.40 4.00
CA LEU A 206 4.09 -8.35 4.86
C LEU A 206 3.17 -7.64 5.84
N GLY A 207 3.58 -6.47 6.30
CA GLY A 207 2.86 -5.76 7.34
C GLY A 207 3.60 -4.50 7.79
N PHE A 208 2.98 -3.77 8.69
CA PHE A 208 3.63 -2.73 9.48
C PHE A 208 3.01 -2.66 10.86
N VAL A 209 3.76 -2.10 11.82
CA VAL A 209 3.28 -1.81 13.18
C VAL A 209 3.64 -0.39 13.57
N GLN A 210 2.70 0.31 14.19
CA GLN A 210 2.93 1.63 14.76
C GLN A 210 3.56 1.48 16.14
N THR A 211 4.65 2.18 16.39
CA THR A 211 5.43 2.15 17.62
C THR A 211 5.77 3.57 18.06
N ALA A 212 5.81 3.83 19.37
CA ALA A 212 6.14 5.15 19.91
C ALA A 212 7.66 5.30 20.18
N THR A 213 8.34 4.27 20.69
CA THR A 213 9.81 4.17 20.79
C THR A 213 10.22 2.78 21.32
N GLU A 214 11.37 2.26 20.83
CA GLU A 214 12.09 1.03 21.26
C GLU A 214 11.24 -0.16 21.76
N ASN A 215 10.12 -0.44 21.10
CA ASN A 215 9.15 -1.40 21.62
C ASN A 215 9.40 -2.81 21.08
N GLU A 216 10.32 -3.54 21.72
CA GLU A 216 10.53 -4.98 21.53
C GLU A 216 9.19 -5.73 21.56
N LYS A 217 8.31 -5.44 22.52
CA LYS A 217 7.02 -6.10 22.63
C LYS A 217 6.15 -5.89 21.40
N ALA A 218 6.01 -4.65 20.91
CA ALA A 218 5.21 -4.38 19.72
C ALA A 218 5.78 -5.05 18.46
N CYS A 219 7.10 -5.07 18.31
CA CYS A 219 7.75 -5.72 17.17
C CYS A 219 7.65 -7.26 17.27
N SER A 220 7.77 -7.84 18.47
CA SER A 220 7.54 -9.26 18.70
C SER A 220 6.10 -9.67 18.42
N ASP A 221 5.12 -8.90 18.91
CA ASP A 221 3.70 -9.19 18.66
C ASP A 221 3.36 -9.07 17.18
N PHE A 222 3.94 -8.09 16.49
CA PHE A 222 3.84 -7.97 15.03
C PHE A 222 4.45 -9.17 14.31
N LEU A 223 5.66 -9.59 14.65
CA LEU A 223 6.28 -10.77 14.05
C LEU A 223 5.45 -12.04 14.32
N ARG A 224 4.88 -12.21 15.53
CA ARG A 224 3.97 -13.32 15.85
C ARG A 224 2.69 -13.28 15.02
N GLU A 225 2.14 -12.10 14.75
CA GLU A 225 0.99 -11.92 13.86
C GLU A 225 1.31 -12.37 12.43
N LEU A 226 2.50 -12.03 11.91
CA LEU A 226 2.95 -12.53 10.61
C LEU A 226 3.08 -14.06 10.60
N VAL A 227 3.62 -14.66 11.67
CA VAL A 227 3.69 -16.12 11.83
C VAL A 227 2.29 -16.74 11.86
N GLY A 228 1.35 -16.16 12.61
CA GLY A 228 -0.04 -16.61 12.66
C GLY A 228 -0.78 -16.52 11.31
N ARG A 229 -0.31 -15.66 10.40
CA ARG A 229 -0.77 -15.58 9.02
C ARG A 229 -0.09 -16.54 8.05
N GLY A 230 0.83 -17.38 8.53
CA GLY A 230 1.51 -18.39 7.72
C GLY A 230 2.94 -18.04 7.29
N LEU A 231 3.60 -17.06 7.92
CA LEU A 231 5.02 -16.80 7.66
C LEU A 231 5.86 -17.99 8.15
N ARG A 232 6.39 -18.77 7.20
CA ARG A 232 7.30 -19.89 7.47
C ARG A 232 8.75 -19.40 7.62
N TYR A 233 9.44 -19.93 8.62
CA TYR A 233 10.84 -19.62 8.94
C TYR A 233 11.60 -20.83 9.52
N ASP A 234 10.95 -21.99 9.60
CA ASP A 234 11.45 -23.25 10.15
C ASP A 234 12.70 -23.77 9.42
N GLU A 235 12.75 -23.63 8.09
CA GLU A 235 13.95 -23.96 7.28
C GLU A 235 15.07 -22.90 7.38
N GLY A 236 14.93 -21.91 8.27
CA GLY A 236 15.86 -20.81 8.44
C GLY A 236 15.52 -19.59 7.58
N ILE A 237 15.76 -18.40 8.12
CA ILE A 237 15.44 -17.12 7.46
C ILE A 237 16.52 -16.08 7.73
N LEU A 238 16.88 -15.29 6.71
CA LEU A 238 17.80 -14.16 6.88
C LEU A 238 16.99 -12.92 7.31
N ALA A 239 17.23 -12.36 8.48
CA ALA A 239 16.60 -11.14 8.97
C ALA A 239 17.57 -9.95 8.83
N ILE A 240 17.26 -9.02 7.93
CA ILE A 240 18.01 -7.77 7.74
C ILE A 240 17.35 -6.66 8.57
N ILE A 241 18.11 -6.07 9.49
CA ILE A 241 17.62 -5.01 10.40
C ILE A 241 18.56 -3.80 10.41
N ASP A 242 18.03 -2.60 10.68
CA ASP A 242 18.83 -1.36 10.84
C ASP A 242 19.91 -1.52 11.94
N GLY A 243 19.56 -2.17 13.05
CA GLY A 243 20.45 -2.34 14.20
C GLY A 243 19.80 -1.94 15.52
N SER A 244 18.52 -1.58 15.52
CA SER A 244 17.80 -1.31 16.76
C SER A 244 17.78 -2.55 17.66
N LYS A 245 18.10 -2.35 18.94
CA LYS A 245 18.14 -3.44 19.93
C LYS A 245 16.77 -4.09 20.09
N GLY A 246 15.70 -3.29 20.00
CA GLY A 246 14.32 -3.78 20.02
C GLY A 246 14.02 -4.74 18.87
N LEU A 247 14.35 -4.39 17.61
CA LEU A 247 14.09 -5.28 16.47
C LEU A 247 14.91 -6.56 16.56
N ARG A 248 16.18 -6.45 16.94
CA ARG A 248 17.04 -7.63 17.15
C ARG A 248 16.41 -8.60 18.14
N LYS A 249 16.10 -8.13 19.35
CA LYS A 249 15.49 -8.97 20.40
C LYS A 249 14.14 -9.53 19.97
N SER A 250 13.37 -8.77 19.21
CA SER A 250 12.08 -9.23 18.69
C SER A 250 12.23 -10.42 17.73
N VAL A 251 13.19 -10.33 16.80
CA VAL A 251 13.52 -11.42 15.89
C VAL A 251 14.02 -12.64 16.66
N GLU A 252 14.94 -12.45 17.61
CA GLU A 252 15.45 -13.54 18.46
C GLU A 252 14.34 -14.18 19.30
N SER A 253 13.41 -13.39 19.86
CA SER A 253 12.30 -13.88 20.68
C SER A 253 11.29 -14.72 19.88
N VAL A 254 11.03 -14.36 18.63
CA VAL A 254 9.98 -15.01 17.81
C VAL A 254 10.55 -16.14 16.95
N MET A 255 11.70 -15.92 16.33
CA MET A 255 12.29 -16.85 15.35
C MET A 255 13.50 -17.61 15.89
N GLY A 256 14.04 -17.20 17.04
CA GLY A 256 15.12 -17.91 17.73
C GLY A 256 16.31 -18.19 16.82
N GLU A 257 16.80 -19.43 16.89
CA GLU A 257 17.95 -19.89 16.13
C GLU A 257 17.72 -20.03 14.62
N SER A 258 16.45 -20.02 14.18
CA SER A 258 16.09 -20.07 12.76
C SER A 258 16.32 -18.74 12.06
N ALA A 259 16.35 -17.63 12.80
CA ALA A 259 16.73 -16.35 12.23
C ALA A 259 18.26 -16.17 12.22
N VAL A 260 18.81 -15.90 11.04
CA VAL A 260 20.18 -15.44 10.85
C VAL A 260 20.12 -13.93 10.65
N ILE A 261 20.73 -13.16 11.56
CA ILE A 261 20.58 -11.69 11.57
C ILE A 261 21.71 -11.02 10.78
N GLN A 262 21.36 -10.19 9.81
CA GLN A 262 22.27 -9.25 9.15
C GLN A 262 21.93 -7.83 9.60
N ARG A 263 22.89 -7.13 10.22
CA ARG A 263 22.75 -5.71 10.54
C ARG A 263 23.10 -4.85 9.33
N CYS A 264 22.37 -3.76 9.15
CA CYS A 264 22.60 -2.80 8.08
C CYS A 264 24.00 -2.17 8.21
N GLN A 265 24.85 -2.39 7.20
CA GLN A 265 26.20 -1.84 7.19
C GLN A 265 26.20 -0.30 7.08
N TRP A 266 25.18 0.28 6.44
CA TRP A 266 25.05 1.74 6.31
C TRP A 266 24.76 2.38 7.66
N HIS A 267 23.69 1.96 8.35
CA HIS A 267 23.35 2.48 9.68
C HIS A 267 24.47 2.25 10.68
N LYS A 268 25.08 1.06 10.66
CA LYS A 268 26.27 0.79 11.48
C LYS A 268 27.39 1.81 11.25
N ARG A 269 27.70 2.10 9.99
CA ARG A 269 28.74 3.07 9.62
C ARG A 269 28.39 4.46 10.13
N GLU A 270 27.15 4.91 9.93
CA GLU A 270 26.70 6.22 10.41
C GLU A 270 26.73 6.30 11.95
N ASN A 271 26.32 5.25 12.65
CA ASN A 271 26.40 5.15 14.11
C ASN A 271 27.83 5.22 14.65
N VAL A 272 28.82 4.70 13.92
CA VAL A 272 30.23 4.78 14.34
C VAL A 272 30.78 6.19 14.12
N VAL A 273 30.54 6.78 12.94
CA VAL A 273 31.11 8.10 12.60
C VAL A 273 30.43 9.26 13.33
N ALA A 274 29.20 9.08 13.83
CA ALA A 274 28.50 10.10 14.62
C ALA A 274 29.25 10.52 15.89
N TYR A 275 30.11 9.66 16.44
CA TYR A 275 30.96 9.97 17.59
C TYR A 275 32.23 10.75 17.24
N LEU A 276 32.55 10.91 15.95
CA LEU A 276 33.79 11.51 15.48
C LEU A 276 33.59 12.99 15.09
N PRO A 277 34.64 13.83 15.18
CA PRO A 277 34.63 15.19 14.67
C PRO A 277 34.25 15.22 13.18
N LYS A 278 33.48 16.24 12.75
CA LYS A 278 32.95 16.35 11.37
C LYS A 278 34.00 16.17 10.27
N GLN A 279 35.22 16.66 10.51
CA GLN A 279 36.35 16.60 9.57
C GLN A 279 36.84 15.17 9.32
N GLU A 280 36.74 14.28 10.31
CA GLU A 280 37.18 12.88 10.24
C GLU A 280 36.10 11.94 9.69
N GLN A 281 34.83 12.34 9.75
CA GLN A 281 33.70 11.45 9.44
C GLN A 281 33.76 10.93 8.01
N GLU A 282 34.09 11.77 7.03
CA GLU A 282 34.12 11.36 5.62
C GLU A 282 35.23 10.34 5.34
N THR A 283 36.42 10.58 5.88
CA THR A 283 37.55 9.64 5.80
C THR A 283 37.18 8.30 6.44
N MET A 284 36.58 8.33 7.63
CA MET A 284 36.18 7.12 8.34
C MET A 284 35.06 6.36 7.63
N ARG A 285 34.07 7.07 7.03
CA ARG A 285 33.04 6.44 6.20
C ARG A 285 33.65 5.65 5.05
N ARG A 286 34.62 6.23 4.34
CA ARG A 286 35.31 5.55 3.22
C ARG A 286 36.09 4.32 3.69
N LYS A 287 36.83 4.42 4.80
CA LYS A 287 37.56 3.29 5.40
C LYS A 287 36.62 2.14 5.78
N LEU A 288 35.54 2.44 6.51
CA LEU A 288 34.55 1.44 6.91
C LEU A 288 33.88 0.80 5.69
N GLN A 289 33.52 1.60 4.68
CA GLN A 289 32.96 1.09 3.44
C GLN A 289 33.91 0.12 2.74
N ALA A 290 35.18 0.50 2.57
CA ALA A 290 36.19 -0.33 1.92
C ALA A 290 36.47 -1.64 2.70
N ALA A 291 36.41 -1.59 4.03
CA ALA A 291 36.54 -2.78 4.87
C ALA A 291 35.34 -3.73 4.70
N TYR A 292 34.11 -3.21 4.66
CA TYR A 292 32.93 -4.02 4.38
C TYR A 292 32.91 -4.58 2.96
N GLU A 293 33.49 -3.90 1.98
CA GLU A 293 33.53 -4.33 0.58
C GLU A 293 34.56 -5.43 0.27
N GLN A 294 35.33 -5.86 1.27
CA GLN A 294 36.21 -7.01 1.13
C GLN A 294 35.41 -8.30 0.80
N PRO A 295 35.97 -9.20 -0.02
CA PRO A 295 35.22 -10.32 -0.59
C PRO A 295 35.00 -11.48 0.40
N THR A 296 35.87 -11.64 1.40
CA THR A 296 35.78 -12.75 2.37
C THR A 296 35.57 -12.24 3.78
N TYR A 297 35.10 -13.11 4.66
CA TYR A 297 34.92 -12.80 6.06
C TYR A 297 36.23 -12.38 6.74
N GLU A 298 37.31 -13.11 6.50
CA GLU A 298 38.62 -12.90 7.12
C GLU A 298 39.22 -11.56 6.70
N SER A 299 39.12 -11.24 5.41
CA SER A 299 39.62 -9.97 4.86
C SER A 299 38.79 -8.78 5.36
N ALA A 300 37.46 -8.90 5.40
CA ALA A 300 36.58 -7.87 5.95
C ALA A 300 36.82 -7.65 7.44
N LYS A 301 36.82 -8.72 8.23
CA LYS A 301 37.07 -8.70 9.69
C LYS A 301 38.46 -8.14 10.01
N GLY A 302 39.49 -8.59 9.31
CA GLY A 302 40.85 -8.07 9.48
C GLY A 302 40.94 -6.57 9.21
N SER A 303 40.26 -6.09 8.17
CA SER A 303 40.21 -4.67 7.83
C SER A 303 39.46 -3.84 8.87
N LEU A 304 38.31 -4.33 9.35
CA LEU A 304 37.54 -3.67 10.41
C LEU A 304 38.29 -3.66 11.76
N LEU A 305 39.07 -4.69 12.08
CA LEU A 305 39.89 -4.71 13.31
C LEU A 305 41.04 -3.69 13.25
N LYS A 306 41.60 -3.43 12.07
CA LYS A 306 42.56 -2.32 11.89
C LYS A 306 41.89 -0.96 12.14
N ILE A 307 40.70 -0.75 11.56
CA ILE A 307 39.90 0.46 11.79
C ILE A 307 39.55 0.60 13.28
N ARG A 308 39.19 -0.50 13.95
CA ARG A 308 38.93 -0.53 15.38
C ARG A 308 40.13 -0.04 16.20
N ALA A 309 41.36 -0.41 15.83
CA ALA A 309 42.57 0.07 16.48
C ALA A 309 42.78 1.58 16.27
N GLU A 310 42.53 2.09 15.07
CA GLU A 310 42.54 3.54 14.78
C GLU A 310 41.48 4.29 15.60
N LEU A 311 40.23 3.78 15.61
CA LEU A 311 39.13 4.35 16.40
C LEU A 311 39.45 4.39 17.89
N LYS A 312 40.20 3.41 18.42
CA LYS A 312 40.60 3.39 19.83
C LYS A 312 41.46 4.61 20.20
N MET A 313 42.26 5.11 19.27
CA MET A 313 43.07 6.32 19.46
C MET A 313 42.24 7.60 19.33
N MET A 314 41.16 7.57 18.54
CA MET A 314 40.32 8.74 18.26
C MET A 314 39.17 8.91 19.25
N ASN A 315 38.38 7.85 19.49
CA ASN A 315 37.17 7.88 20.30
C ASN A 315 36.72 6.48 20.76
N LEU A 316 36.73 6.23 22.08
CA LEU A 316 36.34 4.93 22.65
C LEU A 316 34.84 4.60 22.46
N SER A 317 33.96 5.59 22.37
CA SER A 317 32.54 5.36 22.11
C SER A 317 32.30 4.91 20.66
N ALA A 318 33.10 5.39 19.71
CA ALA A 318 33.09 4.90 18.33
C ALA A 318 33.52 3.42 18.26
N VAL A 319 34.50 3.00 19.08
CA VAL A 319 34.88 1.58 19.20
C VAL A 319 33.73 0.74 19.75
N LYS A 320 33.10 1.17 20.85
CA LYS A 320 31.92 0.47 21.41
C LYS A 320 30.79 0.37 20.37
N SER A 321 30.56 1.45 19.63
CA SER A 321 29.60 1.50 18.53
C SER A 321 29.96 0.52 17.42
N LEU A 322 31.24 0.33 17.06
CA LEU A 322 31.68 -0.65 16.08
C LEU A 322 31.55 -2.09 16.59
N ASP A 323 31.91 -2.35 17.85
CA ASP A 323 31.88 -3.68 18.46
C ASP A 323 30.44 -4.22 18.62
N GLU A 324 29.45 -3.35 18.81
CA GLU A 324 28.04 -3.75 19.04
C GLU A 324 27.38 -4.45 17.84
N GLY A 325 27.26 -5.78 17.83
CA GLY A 325 26.71 -6.50 16.68
C GLY A 325 27.67 -6.51 15.48
N PHE A 326 28.98 -6.47 15.75
CA PHE A 326 30.04 -6.58 14.75
C PHE A 326 29.89 -7.82 13.85
N GLU A 327 29.61 -9.00 14.43
CA GLU A 327 29.48 -10.23 13.62
C GLU A 327 28.21 -10.23 12.75
N GLU A 328 27.14 -9.54 13.17
CA GLU A 328 25.93 -9.39 12.37
C GLU A 328 26.13 -8.52 11.13
N THR A 329 27.11 -7.62 11.12
CA THR A 329 27.37 -6.79 9.93
C THR A 329 28.15 -7.58 8.87
N LEU A 330 28.77 -8.70 9.26
CA LEU A 330 29.54 -9.62 8.43
C LEU A 330 28.80 -10.92 8.12
N THR A 331 27.50 -11.01 8.39
CA THR A 331 26.74 -12.25 8.23
C THR A 331 26.68 -12.70 6.77
N LEU A 332 26.52 -11.80 5.81
CA LEU A 332 26.63 -12.16 4.38
C LEU A 332 28.01 -12.69 3.98
N HIS A 333 29.09 -12.21 4.62
CA HIS A 333 30.44 -12.74 4.40
C HIS A 333 30.58 -14.14 4.96
N HIS A 334 30.08 -14.39 6.18
CA HIS A 334 30.02 -15.73 6.79
C HIS A 334 29.23 -16.73 5.93
N LEU A 335 28.16 -16.28 5.28
CA LEU A 335 27.36 -17.11 4.37
C LEU A 335 28.03 -17.30 2.99
N GLY A 336 29.16 -16.63 2.71
CA GLY A 336 29.84 -16.71 1.42
C GLY A 336 29.03 -16.15 0.25
N LEU A 337 28.13 -15.19 0.52
CA LEU A 337 27.19 -14.61 -0.45
C LEU A 337 27.27 -13.08 -0.55
N PHE A 338 28.30 -12.46 0.06
CA PHE A 338 28.44 -11.01 0.08
C PHE A 338 28.60 -10.42 -1.33
N LYS A 339 29.36 -11.07 -2.22
CA LYS A 339 29.57 -10.58 -3.59
C LYS A 339 28.27 -10.59 -4.41
N GLU A 340 27.46 -11.63 -4.24
CA GLU A 340 26.26 -11.89 -5.03
C GLU A 340 25.04 -11.10 -4.51
N LEU A 341 24.86 -11.07 -3.18
CA LEU A 341 23.67 -10.52 -2.53
C LEU A 341 23.93 -9.22 -1.79
N GLY A 342 25.18 -8.84 -1.55
CA GLY A 342 25.55 -7.66 -0.77
C GLY A 342 24.93 -6.37 -1.30
N THR A 343 24.81 -6.19 -2.62
CA THR A 343 24.16 -5.00 -3.21
C THR A 343 22.72 -4.80 -2.72
N SER A 344 22.00 -5.88 -2.39
CA SER A 344 20.59 -5.81 -1.98
C SER A 344 20.36 -6.08 -0.49
N LEU A 345 21.22 -6.86 0.15
CA LEU A 345 20.98 -7.39 1.50
C LEU A 345 21.97 -6.88 2.56
N LYS A 346 23.01 -6.13 2.18
CA LYS A 346 23.96 -5.56 3.16
C LYS A 346 23.40 -4.34 3.90
N THR A 347 22.30 -3.77 3.39
CA THR A 347 21.60 -2.62 3.96
C THR A 347 20.08 -2.79 3.89
N THR A 348 19.34 -1.88 4.54
CA THR A 348 17.87 -1.80 4.48
C THR A 348 17.36 -0.89 3.34
N ASN A 349 18.19 -0.52 2.36
CA ASN A 349 17.83 0.43 1.28
C ASN A 349 16.57 0.05 0.49
N LEU A 350 16.22 -1.24 0.44
CA LEU A 350 14.97 -1.67 -0.19
C LEU A 350 13.73 -1.10 0.53
N ILE A 351 13.79 -0.93 1.86
CA ILE A 351 12.74 -0.26 2.64
C ILE A 351 12.86 1.25 2.50
N GLU A 352 14.07 1.83 2.41
CA GLU A 352 14.21 3.27 2.15
C GLU A 352 13.46 3.70 0.88
N SER A 353 13.54 2.91 -0.20
CA SER A 353 12.77 3.18 -1.43
C SER A 353 11.26 3.11 -1.21
N ILE A 354 10.79 2.18 -0.37
CA ILE A 354 9.38 2.08 0.02
C ILE A 354 8.99 3.28 0.89
N ASN A 355 9.84 3.67 1.84
CA ASN A 355 9.66 4.79 2.75
C ASN A 355 9.60 6.13 2.00
N ALA A 356 10.41 6.29 0.95
CA ALA A 356 10.35 7.45 0.06
C ALA A 356 9.02 7.46 -0.72
N GLY A 357 8.62 6.32 -1.28
CA GLY A 357 7.34 6.18 -1.99
C GLY A 357 6.11 6.34 -1.09
N LEU A 358 6.23 5.98 0.19
CA LEU A 358 5.24 6.22 1.23
C LEU A 358 5.15 7.71 1.53
N GLY A 359 6.29 8.36 1.77
CA GLY A 359 6.37 9.81 2.02
C GLY A 359 5.71 10.64 0.93
N GLN A 360 5.95 10.33 -0.34
CA GLN A 360 5.28 10.99 -1.48
C GLN A 360 3.74 11.01 -1.41
N LYS A 361 3.12 10.07 -0.69
CA LYS A 361 1.66 9.96 -0.53
C LYS A 361 1.18 10.47 0.82
N THR A 362 2.00 10.37 1.86
CA THR A 362 1.61 10.68 3.23
C THR A 362 2.07 12.05 3.70
N ASP A 363 3.17 12.58 3.17
CA ASP A 363 3.78 13.84 3.64
C ASP A 363 2.92 15.05 3.27
N LYS A 364 1.95 14.90 2.36
CA LYS A 364 0.92 15.90 2.04
C LYS A 364 -0.23 15.95 3.06
N VAL A 365 -0.27 15.04 4.03
CA VAL A 365 -1.30 15.01 5.07
C VAL A 365 -0.77 15.77 6.27
N ASP A 366 -1.14 17.05 6.37
CA ASP A 366 -0.63 17.97 7.38
C ASP A 366 -1.12 17.65 8.81
N TYR A 367 -2.29 16.98 8.92
CA TYR A 367 -2.92 16.72 10.21
C TYR A 367 -3.49 15.30 10.32
N TRP A 368 -2.92 14.54 11.26
CA TRP A 368 -3.36 13.19 11.61
C TRP A 368 -4.31 13.23 12.81
N LYS A 369 -5.56 12.77 12.63
CA LYS A 369 -6.57 12.80 13.69
C LYS A 369 -6.46 11.64 14.68
N ASN A 370 -6.08 10.46 14.20
CA ASN A 370 -5.99 9.24 15.00
C ASN A 370 -5.11 8.17 14.33
N SER A 371 -4.79 7.10 15.07
CA SER A 371 -4.00 5.96 14.56
C SER A 371 -4.69 5.28 13.38
N GLU A 372 -6.01 5.10 13.41
CA GLU A 372 -6.76 4.45 12.34
C GLU A 372 -6.56 5.16 10.99
N GLN A 373 -6.57 6.50 10.98
CA GLN A 373 -6.26 7.28 9.79
C GLN A 373 -4.85 7.00 9.29
N LYS A 374 -3.83 7.02 10.18
CA LYS A 374 -2.43 6.71 9.81
C LYS A 374 -2.33 5.33 9.19
N GLN A 375 -2.89 4.31 9.85
CA GLN A 375 -2.86 2.93 9.36
C GLN A 375 -3.55 2.78 7.99
N ARG A 376 -4.72 3.38 7.80
CA ARG A 376 -5.43 3.36 6.52
C ARG A 376 -4.61 3.97 5.39
N TRP A 377 -3.94 5.11 5.62
CA TRP A 377 -3.07 5.74 4.65
C TRP A 377 -1.83 4.90 4.35
N VAL A 378 -1.16 4.39 5.38
CA VAL A 378 0.04 3.55 5.23
C VAL A 378 -0.29 2.27 4.46
N ALA A 379 -1.30 1.50 4.86
CA ALA A 379 -1.70 0.28 4.17
C ALA A 379 -2.07 0.54 2.69
N SER A 380 -2.83 1.61 2.44
CA SER A 380 -3.22 2.03 1.10
C SER A 380 -2.02 2.38 0.21
N ALA A 381 -1.07 3.13 0.77
CA ALA A 381 0.16 3.50 0.07
C ALA A 381 1.04 2.28 -0.21
N LEU A 382 1.22 1.39 0.75
CA LEU A 382 2.04 0.18 0.60
C LEU A 382 1.45 -0.76 -0.45
N LEU A 383 0.12 -0.98 -0.46
CA LEU A 383 -0.57 -1.76 -1.49
C LEU A 383 -0.43 -1.16 -2.89
N ASP A 384 -0.40 0.17 -3.01
CA ASP A 384 -0.16 0.84 -4.30
C ASP A 384 1.32 0.74 -4.75
N ILE A 385 2.26 0.68 -3.82
CA ILE A 385 3.71 0.61 -4.10
C ILE A 385 4.13 -0.81 -4.49
N GLU A 386 3.65 -1.83 -3.75
CA GLU A 386 4.10 -3.22 -3.87
C GLU A 386 4.14 -3.78 -5.31
N PRO A 387 3.11 -3.59 -6.17
CA PRO A 387 3.11 -4.15 -7.52
C PRO A 387 4.22 -3.63 -8.43
N ARG A 388 4.80 -2.46 -8.11
CA ARG A 388 5.87 -1.82 -8.89
C ARG A 388 7.27 -2.14 -8.35
N LEU A 389 7.36 -2.92 -7.26
CA LEU A 389 8.65 -3.29 -6.68
C LEU A 389 9.40 -4.25 -7.61
N ARG A 390 10.60 -3.83 -8.01
CA ARG A 390 11.52 -4.68 -8.76
C ARG A 390 12.07 -5.79 -7.86
N LYS A 391 12.35 -6.94 -8.47
CA LYS A 391 13.11 -8.03 -7.84
C LYS A 391 14.45 -7.51 -7.31
N ILE A 392 14.96 -8.12 -6.24
CA ILE A 392 16.28 -7.74 -5.72
C ILE A 392 17.39 -8.05 -6.73
N LYS A 393 18.49 -7.30 -6.70
CA LYS A 393 19.69 -7.65 -7.48
C LYS A 393 20.35 -8.87 -6.84
N GLY A 394 20.86 -9.79 -7.66
CA GLY A 394 21.43 -11.05 -7.19
C GLY A 394 20.41 -12.16 -6.92
N TYR A 395 19.13 -11.97 -7.28
CA TYR A 395 18.05 -12.94 -6.98
C TYR A 395 18.31 -14.38 -7.44
N LYS A 396 19.17 -14.59 -8.46
CA LYS A 396 19.58 -15.92 -8.93
C LYS A 396 20.31 -16.75 -7.87
N HIS A 397 20.88 -16.10 -6.85
CA HIS A 397 21.63 -16.74 -5.76
C HIS A 397 20.79 -16.95 -4.50
N LEU A 398 19.51 -16.54 -4.48
CA LEU A 398 18.62 -16.76 -3.35
C LEU A 398 18.28 -18.24 -3.09
N PRO A 399 18.17 -19.13 -4.10
CA PRO A 399 18.06 -20.57 -3.84
C PRO A 399 19.26 -21.12 -3.06
N ARG A 400 20.47 -20.65 -3.37
CA ARG A 400 21.69 -21.01 -2.63
C ARG A 400 21.66 -20.48 -1.19
N LEU A 401 21.17 -19.26 -0.97
CA LEU A 401 20.94 -18.74 0.38
C LEU A 401 19.99 -19.64 1.17
N LYS A 402 18.86 -20.03 0.56
CA LYS A 402 17.86 -20.91 1.18
C LYS A 402 18.48 -22.24 1.61
N GLU A 403 19.27 -22.86 0.73
CA GLU A 403 19.95 -24.13 1.02
C GLU A 403 20.95 -24.01 2.17
N ILE A 404 21.76 -22.94 2.19
CA ILE A 404 22.72 -22.69 3.28
C ILE A 404 21.99 -22.51 4.62
N LEU A 405 20.88 -21.76 4.65
CA LEU A 405 20.09 -21.57 5.86
C LEU A 405 19.49 -22.89 6.34
N LYS A 406 18.95 -23.69 5.43
CA LYS A 406 18.38 -25.01 5.73
C LYS A 406 19.42 -25.99 6.28
N ASN A 407 20.59 -26.07 5.66
CA ASN A 407 21.68 -26.94 6.11
C ASN A 407 22.15 -26.54 7.51
N ARG A 408 22.25 -25.24 7.79
CA ARG A 408 22.60 -24.73 9.11
C ARG A 408 21.57 -25.12 10.18
N MET A 409 20.29 -25.17 9.84
CA MET A 409 19.25 -25.64 10.76
C MET A 409 19.38 -27.14 11.03
N ALA A 410 19.58 -27.95 9.99
CA ALA A 410 19.79 -29.39 10.14
C ALA A 410 21.03 -29.73 10.99
N GLU A 411 22.15 -29.02 10.78
CA GLU A 411 23.36 -29.19 11.58
C GLU A 411 23.15 -28.86 13.07
N LYS A 412 22.40 -27.80 13.37
CA LYS A 412 22.06 -27.44 14.76
C LYS A 412 21.18 -28.49 15.42
N GLU A 413 20.18 -29.00 14.72
CA GLU A 413 19.34 -30.09 15.23
C GLU A 413 20.18 -31.34 15.53
N LEU A 414 21.08 -31.71 14.62
CA LEU A 414 22.00 -32.82 14.83
C LEU A 414 22.90 -32.60 16.06
N GLN A 415 23.41 -31.38 16.26
CA GLN A 415 24.20 -31.02 17.44
C GLN A 415 23.37 -31.09 18.74
N LYS A 416 22.09 -30.71 18.71
CA LYS A 416 21.20 -30.83 19.87
C LYS A 416 20.96 -32.30 20.23
N ILE A 417 20.71 -33.14 19.24
CA ILE A 417 20.54 -34.59 19.43
C ILE A 417 21.82 -35.19 20.04
N ARG A 418 23.00 -34.84 19.50
CA ARG A 418 24.31 -35.31 20.01
C ARG A 418 24.65 -34.85 21.42
N LYS A 419 24.09 -33.73 21.90
CA LYS A 419 24.28 -33.23 23.27
C LYS A 419 23.29 -33.82 24.27
N ALA A 420 22.18 -34.35 23.77
CA ALA A 420 21.13 -34.97 24.58
C ALA A 420 21.31 -36.49 24.75
N ALA A 421 22.00 -37.13 23.80
CA ALA A 421 22.56 -38.47 23.91
C ALA A 421 23.87 -38.43 24.69
#